data_AF-A0A4R0RWL7-F1
#
_entry.id   AF-A0A4R0RWL7-F1
#
_cell.length_a   1.000
_cell.length_b   1.000
_cell.length_c   1.000
_cell.angle_alpha   90.00
_cell.angle_beta   90.00
_cell.angle_gamma   90.00
#
_symmetry.space_group_name_H-M   'P 1'
#
loop_
_entity.id
_entity.type
_entity.pdbx_description
1 polymer ?
#
loop_
_entity_poly.entity_id
_entity_poly.type
_entity_poly.pdbx_seq_one_letter_code
_entity_poly.pdbx_strand_id
1 'polypeptide(L)'
;MQLYNAVVKGTFYPLHGVSTLSGPSHAWIDVRDVAELHVRGLENPAAANERTLILSGQFVWQDAMDAVNSLSPSPWPSHKEPFAKGEIGKKVYNLIWDVEKEKRIFGLKFRTMEETTKDFLADLERRGWS
;
A
#
# COMPACT_ATOMS: atom_id res chain seq x y z
N MET A 1 -7.80 0.84 9.40
CA MET A 1 -7.37 1.76 10.48
C MET A 1 -5.86 1.96 10.55
N GLN A 2 -5.01 0.94 10.28
CA GLN A 2 -3.55 1.12 10.39
C GLN A 2 -2.94 2.12 9.39
N LEU A 3 -3.31 2.06 8.10
CA LEU A 3 -2.83 3.04 7.11
C LEU A 3 -3.22 4.47 7.50
N TYR A 4 -4.50 4.71 7.83
CA TYR A 4 -4.98 5.99 8.36
C TYR A 4 -4.16 6.45 9.57
N ASN A 5 -3.99 5.62 10.59
CA ASN A 5 -3.23 5.99 11.78
C ASN A 5 -1.76 6.32 11.45
N ALA A 6 -1.15 5.60 10.49
CA ALA A 6 0.21 5.88 10.07
C ALA A 6 0.31 7.25 9.38
N VAL A 7 -0.54 7.51 8.38
CA VAL A 7 -0.42 8.72 7.54
C VAL A 7 -1.03 9.97 8.18
N VAL A 8 -2.04 9.82 9.03
CA VAL A 8 -2.73 10.95 9.69
C VAL A 8 -2.15 11.21 11.08
N LYS A 9 -1.95 10.17 11.87
CA LYS A 9 -1.54 10.30 13.28
C LYS A 9 -0.04 10.08 13.49
N GLY A 10 0.69 9.62 12.48
CA GLY A 10 2.09 9.22 12.65
C GLY A 10 2.28 8.00 13.55
N THR A 11 1.20 7.26 13.85
CA THR A 11 1.22 6.12 14.76
C THR A 11 0.97 4.83 13.98
N PHE A 12 1.85 3.86 14.10
CA PHE A 12 1.76 2.57 13.43
C PHE A 12 2.34 1.50 14.35
N TYR A 13 1.65 0.37 14.50
CA TYR A 13 2.02 -0.86 15.25
C TYR A 13 2.63 -0.67 16.68
N PRO A 14 2.22 -1.42 17.71
CA PRO A 14 2.72 -1.22 19.08
C PRO A 14 4.18 -1.68 19.34
N LEU A 15 5.00 -1.90 18.30
CA LEU A 15 6.41 -2.19 18.46
C LEU A 15 7.18 -0.88 18.66
N HIS A 16 7.26 -0.45 19.92
CA HIS A 16 8.09 0.67 20.34
C HIS A 16 9.52 0.53 19.78
N GLY A 17 10.02 1.57 19.11
CA GLY A 17 11.39 1.64 18.61
C GLY A 17 11.64 1.13 17.18
N VAL A 18 10.59 0.77 16.43
CA VAL A 18 10.73 0.41 15.01
C VAL A 18 10.65 1.66 14.13
N SER A 19 11.68 1.87 13.31
CA SER A 19 11.80 3.01 12.39
C SER A 19 10.81 2.93 11.23
N THR A 20 10.27 4.07 10.78
CA THR A 20 9.44 4.14 9.55
C THR A 20 10.21 3.73 8.29
N LEU A 21 11.55 3.82 8.33
CA LEU A 21 12.43 3.55 7.20
C LEU A 21 12.68 2.06 6.98
N SER A 22 12.51 1.23 8.02
CA SER A 22 12.84 -0.20 7.97
C SER A 22 11.72 -1.11 8.42
N GLY A 23 10.71 -0.59 9.13
CA GLY A 23 9.55 -1.33 9.58
C GLY A 23 8.32 -1.09 8.71
N PRO A 24 7.48 -2.11 8.46
CA PRO A 24 7.66 -3.50 8.89
C PRO A 24 8.50 -4.33 7.89
N SER A 25 8.95 -3.72 6.78
CA SER A 25 9.68 -4.40 5.70
C SER A 25 8.92 -5.60 5.12
N HIS A 26 7.64 -5.41 4.79
CA HIS A 26 6.79 -6.43 4.19
C HIS A 26 6.45 -6.11 2.74
N ALA A 27 5.39 -6.72 2.21
CA ALA A 27 4.82 -6.42 0.91
C ALA A 27 3.44 -5.77 1.07
N TRP A 28 2.95 -5.14 0.01
CA TRP A 28 1.62 -4.54 -0.04
C TRP A 28 0.95 -4.78 -1.41
N ILE A 29 -0.37 -4.62 -1.47
CA ILE A 29 -1.19 -4.76 -2.69
C ILE A 29 -2.47 -3.92 -2.52
N ASP A 30 -2.98 -3.36 -3.62
CA ASP A 30 -4.29 -2.69 -3.63
C ASP A 30 -5.43 -3.73 -3.54
N VAL A 31 -6.43 -3.48 -2.70
CA VAL A 31 -7.55 -4.41 -2.48
C VAL A 31 -8.35 -4.70 -3.76
N ARG A 32 -8.39 -3.77 -4.71
CA ARG A 32 -9.07 -3.93 -6.01
C ARG A 32 -8.29 -4.87 -6.93
N ASP A 33 -6.96 -4.81 -6.89
CA ASP A 33 -6.10 -5.74 -7.63
C ASP A 33 -6.25 -7.16 -7.05
N VAL A 34 -6.34 -7.27 -5.72
CA VAL A 34 -6.67 -8.55 -5.05
C VAL A 34 -8.02 -9.07 -5.54
N ALA A 35 -9.06 -8.24 -5.57
CA ALA A 35 -10.39 -8.65 -6.03
C ALA A 35 -10.38 -9.10 -7.50
N GLU A 36 -9.71 -8.36 -8.39
CA GLU A 36 -9.56 -8.75 -9.79
C GLU A 36 -8.87 -10.11 -9.92
N LEU A 37 -7.78 -10.33 -9.18
CA LEU A 37 -7.03 -11.58 -9.22
C LEU A 37 -7.81 -12.79 -8.71
N HIS A 38 -8.71 -12.61 -7.74
CA HIS A 38 -9.60 -13.71 -7.33
C HIS A 38 -10.49 -14.16 -8.49
N VAL A 39 -11.02 -13.22 -9.28
CA VAL A 39 -11.83 -13.56 -10.46
C VAL A 39 -10.97 -14.19 -11.56
N ARG A 40 -9.82 -13.58 -11.88
CA ARG A 40 -8.89 -14.12 -12.90
C ARG A 40 -8.37 -15.51 -12.55
N GLY A 41 -8.18 -15.80 -11.27
CA GLY A 41 -7.77 -17.12 -10.79
C GLY A 41 -8.78 -18.22 -11.11
N LEU A 42 -10.07 -17.89 -11.23
CA LEU A 42 -11.13 -18.82 -11.62
C LEU A 42 -11.20 -18.99 -13.14
N GLU A 43 -10.91 -17.94 -13.90
CA GLU A 43 -11.05 -17.90 -15.35
C GLU A 43 -9.83 -18.43 -16.10
N ASN A 44 -8.65 -18.35 -15.50
CA ASN A 44 -7.39 -18.73 -16.15
C ASN A 44 -7.00 -20.17 -15.80
N PRO A 45 -7.03 -21.12 -16.75
CA PRO A 45 -6.62 -22.49 -16.49
C PRO A 45 -5.18 -22.63 -15.99
N ALA A 46 -4.28 -21.69 -16.32
CA ALA A 46 -2.90 -21.67 -15.82
C ALA A 46 -2.80 -21.37 -14.32
N ALA A 47 -3.89 -20.89 -13.69
CA ALA A 47 -3.97 -20.69 -12.25
C ALA A 47 -4.50 -21.94 -11.50
N ALA A 48 -4.91 -23.00 -12.20
CA ALA A 48 -5.43 -24.21 -11.58
C ALA A 48 -4.35 -24.90 -10.72
N ASN A 49 -4.72 -25.27 -9.49
CA ASN A 49 -3.83 -25.91 -8.52
C ASN A 49 -2.56 -25.09 -8.18
N GLU A 50 -2.58 -23.79 -8.43
CA GLU A 50 -1.47 -22.90 -8.11
C GLU A 50 -1.69 -22.13 -6.82
N ARG A 51 -0.59 -21.85 -6.13
CA ARG A 51 -0.51 -20.85 -5.06
C ARG A 51 0.44 -19.77 -5.52
N THR A 52 -0.08 -18.55 -5.64
CA THR A 52 0.63 -17.43 -6.24
C THR A 52 0.73 -16.29 -5.23
N LEU A 53 1.96 -15.79 -5.01
CA LEU A 53 2.18 -14.59 -4.22
C LEU A 53 1.80 -13.36 -5.06
N ILE A 54 0.95 -12.51 -4.51
CA ILE A 54 0.50 -11.28 -5.15
C ILE A 54 0.98 -10.10 -4.32
N LEU A 55 1.72 -9.19 -4.93
CA LEU A 55 2.14 -7.93 -4.32
C LEU A 55 2.46 -6.88 -5.38
N SER A 56 2.09 -5.63 -5.10
CA SER A 56 2.48 -4.46 -5.91
C SER A 56 3.93 -4.07 -5.66
N GLY A 57 4.46 -4.33 -4.47
CA GLY A 57 5.84 -4.04 -4.12
C GLY A 57 6.18 -4.27 -2.66
N GLN A 58 7.42 -3.90 -2.31
CA GLN A 58 7.91 -3.87 -0.93
C GLN A 58 7.32 -2.68 -0.17
N PHE A 59 7.28 -2.78 1.17
CA PHE A 59 6.62 -1.81 2.03
C PHE A 59 7.38 -1.58 3.34
N VAL A 60 7.66 -0.30 3.60
CA VAL A 60 7.92 0.28 4.92
C VAL A 60 6.95 1.44 5.16
N TRP A 61 6.73 1.86 6.40
CA TRP A 61 5.78 2.93 6.70
C TRP A 61 6.13 4.27 6.02
N GLN A 62 7.41 4.51 5.78
CA GLN A 62 7.84 5.67 5.02
C GLN A 62 7.24 5.70 3.60
N ASP A 63 6.98 4.56 2.95
CA ASP A 63 6.37 4.54 1.61
C ASP A 63 4.96 5.14 1.60
N ALA A 64 4.15 4.83 2.61
CA ALA A 64 2.80 5.40 2.73
C ALA A 64 2.84 6.90 3.05
N MET A 65 3.79 7.32 3.90
CA MET A 65 3.99 8.72 4.24
C MET A 65 4.51 9.52 3.04
N ASP A 66 5.44 8.98 2.26
CA ASP A 66 5.92 9.60 1.03
C ASP A 66 4.76 9.73 0.01
N ALA A 67 3.97 8.66 -0.17
CA ALA A 67 2.86 8.63 -1.10
C ALA A 67 1.74 9.63 -0.75
N VAL A 68 1.41 9.81 0.54
CA VAL A 68 0.39 10.79 0.92
C VAL A 68 0.89 12.22 0.73
N ASN A 69 2.17 12.47 1.00
CA ASN A 69 2.77 13.80 0.88
C ASN A 69 3.12 14.17 -0.58
N SER A 70 3.17 13.22 -1.52
CA SER A 70 3.35 13.51 -2.95
C SER A 70 2.08 14.00 -3.63
N LEU A 71 0.91 13.81 -3.00
CA LEU A 71 -0.39 14.19 -3.57
C LEU A 71 -0.69 15.68 -3.34
N SER A 72 -0.41 16.50 -4.35
CA SER A 72 -0.72 17.93 -4.36
C SER A 72 -1.56 18.32 -5.59
N PRO A 73 -2.76 18.88 -5.42
CA PRO A 73 -3.46 19.13 -4.16
C PRO A 73 -3.95 17.83 -3.48
N SER A 74 -4.15 17.88 -2.17
CA SER A 74 -4.64 16.73 -1.39
C SER A 74 -6.05 16.29 -1.87
N PRO A 75 -6.27 14.99 -2.12
CA PRO A 75 -7.59 14.44 -2.43
C PRO A 75 -8.60 14.48 -1.26
N TRP A 76 -8.15 14.87 -0.06
CA TRP A 76 -8.98 14.99 1.15
C TRP A 76 -9.01 16.46 1.64
N PRO A 77 -9.70 17.36 0.92
CA PRO A 77 -9.68 18.80 1.21
C PRO A 77 -10.30 19.17 2.56
N SER A 78 -11.18 18.35 3.13
CA SER A 78 -11.74 18.58 4.47
C SER A 78 -10.73 18.31 5.60
N HIS A 79 -9.66 17.54 5.33
CA HIS A 79 -8.55 17.38 6.27
C HIS A 79 -7.62 18.60 6.24
N LYS A 80 -7.48 19.27 7.39
CA LYS A 80 -6.70 20.52 7.51
C LYS A 80 -5.33 20.33 8.15
N GLU A 81 -5.16 19.25 8.90
CA GLU A 81 -3.88 18.95 9.55
C GLU A 81 -2.87 18.44 8.52
N PRO A 82 -1.57 18.65 8.76
CA PRO A 82 -0.54 18.06 7.92
C PRO A 82 -0.49 16.54 8.12
N PHE A 83 -0.25 15.81 7.04
CA PHE A 83 0.05 14.38 7.13
C PHE A 83 1.39 14.13 7.84
N ALA A 84 1.53 12.93 8.40
CA ALA A 84 2.78 12.47 8.99
C ALA A 84 3.89 12.42 7.93
N LYS A 85 5.06 12.95 8.28
CA LYS A 85 6.24 12.99 7.40
C LYS A 85 7.19 11.79 7.57
N GLY A 86 7.09 11.10 8.70
CA GLY A 86 7.98 10.00 9.05
C GLY A 86 9.39 10.47 9.38
N GLU A 87 10.38 9.66 9.01
CA GLU A 87 11.78 9.84 9.32
C GLU A 87 12.57 10.21 8.06
N ILE A 88 13.67 10.94 8.25
CA ILE A 88 14.60 11.27 7.16
C ILE A 88 15.63 10.17 7.06
N GLY A 89 15.72 9.53 5.90
CA GLY A 89 16.77 8.55 5.64
C GLY A 89 16.46 7.64 4.45
N LYS A 90 17.34 6.66 4.24
CA LYS A 90 17.17 5.66 3.18
C LYS A 90 16.21 4.57 3.67
N LYS A 91 15.21 4.25 2.85
CA LYS A 91 14.30 3.12 3.08
C LYS A 91 15.07 1.79 2.94
N VAL A 92 14.89 0.91 3.91
CA VAL A 92 15.54 -0.40 4.00
C VAL A 92 14.47 -1.48 3.93
N TYR A 93 14.52 -2.26 2.86
CA TYR A 93 13.65 -3.40 2.64
C TYR A 93 14.44 -4.69 2.88
N ASN A 94 14.21 -5.31 4.02
CA ASN A 94 14.86 -6.54 4.47
C ASN A 94 14.24 -7.81 3.87
N LEU A 95 13.03 -7.74 3.29
CA LEU A 95 12.38 -8.87 2.64
C LEU A 95 12.28 -8.67 1.14
N ILE A 96 12.77 -9.65 0.39
CA ILE A 96 12.71 -9.72 -1.07
C ILE A 96 11.78 -10.88 -1.44
N TRP A 97 10.86 -10.63 -2.35
CA TRP A 97 9.84 -11.58 -2.78
C TRP A 97 10.03 -11.93 -4.24
N ASP A 98 9.93 -13.22 -4.56
CA ASP A 98 9.86 -13.70 -5.94
C ASP A 98 8.40 -13.77 -6.39
N VAL A 99 8.08 -13.00 -7.42
CA VAL A 99 6.75 -12.87 -8.01
C VAL A 99 6.73 -13.28 -9.49
N GLU A 100 7.76 -13.98 -9.98
CA GLU A 100 7.81 -14.42 -11.38
C GLU A 100 6.61 -15.30 -11.76
N LYS A 101 6.11 -16.11 -10.82
CA LYS A 101 4.91 -16.91 -11.03
C LYS A 101 3.66 -16.05 -11.28
N GLU A 102 3.47 -14.98 -10.49
CA GLU A 102 2.35 -14.06 -10.67
C GLU A 102 2.39 -13.43 -12.06
N LYS A 103 3.56 -12.93 -12.47
CA LYS A 103 3.75 -12.32 -13.79
C LYS A 103 3.49 -13.30 -14.93
N ARG A 104 3.91 -14.56 -14.78
CA ARG A 104 3.69 -15.60 -15.79
C ARG A 104 2.22 -15.99 -15.91
N ILE A 105 1.50 -16.10 -14.79
CA ILE A 105 0.11 -16.57 -14.78
C ILE A 105 -0.85 -15.41 -15.13
N PHE A 106 -0.70 -14.26 -14.48
CA PHE A 106 -1.66 -13.15 -14.57
C PHE A 106 -1.14 -11.98 -15.39
N GLY A 107 0.13 -11.60 -15.20
CA GLY A 107 0.78 -10.54 -16.01
C GLY A 107 0.09 -9.18 -15.92
N LEU A 108 -0.55 -8.87 -14.80
CA LEU A 108 -1.31 -7.64 -14.62
C LEU A 108 -0.41 -6.48 -14.21
N LYS A 109 -0.83 -5.26 -14.58
CA LYS A 109 -0.23 -4.04 -14.05
C LYS A 109 -1.01 -3.60 -12.81
N PHE A 110 -0.41 -3.78 -11.65
CA PHE A 110 -1.00 -3.36 -10.39
C PHE A 110 -0.93 -1.85 -10.19
N ARG A 111 -1.84 -1.36 -9.33
CA ARG A 111 -1.91 0.02 -8.91
C ARG A 111 -0.70 0.40 -8.07
N THR A 112 -0.28 1.66 -8.19
CA THR A 112 0.80 2.22 -7.40
C THR A 112 0.33 2.62 -6.00
N MET A 113 1.27 2.81 -5.07
CA MET A 113 0.93 3.28 -3.72
C MET A 113 0.28 4.65 -3.77
N GLU A 114 0.70 5.50 -4.72
CA GLU A 114 0.13 6.84 -4.94
C GLU A 114 -1.32 6.76 -5.42
N GLU A 115 -1.63 5.88 -6.38
CA GLU A 115 -3.01 5.64 -6.85
C GLU A 115 -3.88 5.09 -5.72
N THR A 116 -3.36 4.10 -4.98
CA THR A 116 -4.04 3.49 -3.83
C THR A 116 -4.34 4.53 -2.75
N THR A 117 -3.34 5.35 -2.40
CA THR A 117 -3.45 6.38 -1.35
C THR A 117 -4.37 7.51 -1.79
N LYS A 118 -4.31 7.92 -3.06
CA LYS A 118 -5.20 8.94 -3.63
C LYS A 118 -6.66 8.52 -3.52
N ASP A 119 -6.97 7.30 -3.94
CA ASP A 119 -8.35 6.79 -3.93
C ASP A 119 -8.84 6.56 -2.49
N PHE A 120 -7.95 6.11 -1.60
CA PHE A 120 -8.24 6.00 -0.17
C PHE A 120 -8.63 7.36 0.44
N LEU A 121 -7.84 8.40 0.20
CA LEU A 121 -8.12 9.75 0.69
C LEU A 121 -9.41 10.35 0.11
N ALA A 122 -9.63 10.16 -1.19
CA ALA A 122 -10.86 10.61 -1.84
C ALA A 122 -12.10 9.91 -1.26
N ASP A 123 -11.98 8.63 -0.88
CA ASP A 123 -13.08 7.90 -0.24
C ASP A 123 -13.39 8.43 1.18
N LEU A 124 -12.37 8.85 1.93
CA LEU A 124 -12.57 9.51 3.23
C LEU A 124 -13.37 10.81 3.09
N GLU A 125 -12.98 11.67 2.15
CA GLU A 125 -13.71 12.91 1.84
C GLU A 125 -15.16 12.61 1.48
N ARG A 126 -15.37 11.69 0.51
CA ARG A 126 -16.69 11.33 0.01
C ARG A 126 -17.63 10.84 1.10
N ARG A 127 -17.10 10.14 2.11
CA ARG A 127 -17.86 9.58 3.22
C ARG A 127 -18.02 10.54 4.40
N GLY A 128 -17.35 11.70 4.38
CA GLY A 128 -17.30 12.62 5.51
C GLY A 128 -16.64 12.01 6.74
N TRP A 129 -15.71 11.07 6.56
CA TRP A 129 -14.97 10.46 7.66
C TRP A 129 -13.81 11.37 8.03
N SER A 130 -13.79 11.85 9.29
CA SER A 130 -12.75 12.71 9.87
C SER A 130 -12.09 12.04 11.07
#